data_AF-A0A842J9J2-F1
#
_entry.id   AF-A0A842J9J2-F1
#
_cell.length_a   1.000
_cell.length_b   1.000
_cell.length_c   1.000
_cell.angle_alpha   90.00
_cell.angle_beta   90.00
_cell.angle_gamma   90.00
#
_symmetry.space_group_name_H-M   'P 1'
#
loop_
_entity.id
_entity.type
_entity.pdbx_description
1 polymer ?
#
loop_
_entity_poly.entity_id
_entity_poly.type
_entity_poly.pdbx_seq_one_letter_code
_entity_poly.pdbx_strand_id
1 'polypeptide(L)'
;MSEEETKVEAAAEAAATDDSTTEEAAPKKKGKKWPIVVGVVVVVLIAAGAGFWVWHEQPSFCNAICHTPMDPYLPTYEAEPGQPATDKWGNDVADASGMMAAVHRVSKDQGGAEATCVSCHVPTIGEQVSEGMNWITGNYYYPLEERDLEQLVEARGIEKDAFCLNESCHNLTRDDLIQATSNLGQYNPHTPQHGEQTCSSCHKAHRASVNACTQCHSEAYVPDGWLSYQQASKLEVA
;
A
#
# COMPACT_ATOMS: atom_id res chain seq x y z
N MET A 1 -37.58 96.41 38.83
CA MET A 1 -37.45 95.44 37.74
C MET A 1 -36.54 94.34 38.27
N SER A 2 -37.02 93.26 38.89
CA SER A 2 -38.38 92.69 38.86
C SER A 2 -38.87 92.28 37.46
N GLU A 3 -39.50 91.12 37.26
CA GLU A 3 -39.65 89.90 38.08
C GLU A 3 -38.58 88.86 37.61
N GLU A 4 -38.51 87.54 37.85
CA GLU A 4 -39.25 86.45 38.56
C GLU A 4 -38.14 85.41 38.92
N GLU A 5 -38.10 84.56 39.96
CA GLU A 5 -39.03 83.55 40.53
C GLU A 5 -39.48 82.45 39.54
N THR A 6 -39.61 81.16 39.88
CA THR A 6 -39.09 80.30 40.99
C THR A 6 -39.07 78.82 40.54
N LYS A 7 -38.26 77.96 41.18
CA LYS A 7 -38.74 76.78 41.94
C LYS A 7 -37.59 75.98 42.57
N VAL A 8 -37.74 75.68 43.86
CA VAL A 8 -36.95 74.72 44.65
C VAL A 8 -37.92 73.62 45.13
N GLU A 9 -37.50 72.35 45.11
CA GLU A 9 -38.05 71.16 45.82
C GLU A 9 -37.33 69.89 45.28
N ALA A 10 -36.99 68.85 46.04
CA ALA A 10 -36.95 68.69 47.50
C ALA A 10 -35.90 67.63 47.91
N ALA A 11 -35.62 67.57 49.22
CA ALA A 11 -34.58 66.80 49.91
C ALA A 11 -34.71 65.26 49.95
N ALA A 12 -33.60 64.61 50.36
CA ALA A 12 -33.50 63.38 51.19
C ALA A 12 -33.98 62.04 50.56
N GLU A 13 -33.50 60.84 50.94
CA GLU A 13 -32.48 60.35 51.91
C GLU A 13 -31.96 58.96 51.39
N ALA A 14 -30.99 58.20 51.94
CA ALA A 14 -30.13 58.25 53.14
C ALA A 14 -28.77 57.54 52.82
N ALA A 15 -27.61 57.95 53.34
CA ALA A 15 -26.97 57.58 54.63
C ALA A 15 -26.11 56.28 54.63
N ALA A 16 -25.25 56.14 55.66
CA ALA A 16 -24.39 54.99 55.99
C ALA A 16 -23.18 54.66 55.08
N THR A 17 -22.05 55.28 55.43
CA THR A 17 -20.72 54.67 55.66
C THR A 17 -20.57 53.15 55.60
N ASP A 18 -19.43 52.67 55.08
CA ASP A 18 -18.40 52.08 55.95
C ASP A 18 -16.98 52.25 55.37
N ASP A 19 -15.95 52.15 56.21
CA ASP A 19 -14.53 52.18 55.83
C ASP A 19 -13.97 50.75 55.79
N SER A 20 -13.39 50.33 54.65
CA SER A 20 -12.49 49.17 54.69
C SER A 20 -11.48 49.08 53.55
N THR A 21 -10.22 49.06 53.96
CA THR A 21 -9.17 48.13 53.51
C THR A 21 -8.94 47.99 52.00
N THR A 22 -7.91 48.68 51.52
CA THR A 22 -7.28 48.43 50.21
C THR A 22 -6.67 47.01 50.16
N GLU A 23 -7.34 46.05 49.51
CA GLU A 23 -6.72 44.76 49.17
C GLU A 23 -6.00 44.86 47.82
N GLU A 24 -4.66 44.81 47.84
CA GLU A 24 -3.84 44.87 46.63
C GLU A 24 -3.99 43.59 45.81
N ALA A 25 -4.64 43.69 44.64
CA ALA A 25 -4.98 42.55 43.81
C ALA A 25 -3.73 41.80 43.29
N ALA A 26 -3.39 40.69 43.96
CA ALA A 26 -2.18 39.91 43.69
C ALA A 26 -2.02 39.53 42.19
N PRO A 27 -0.80 39.63 41.63
CA PRO A 27 -0.58 39.47 40.21
C PRO A 27 -0.91 38.05 39.75
N LYS A 28 -1.97 37.89 38.95
CA LYS A 28 -2.36 36.62 38.33
C LYS A 28 -1.19 36.08 37.50
N LYS A 29 -0.50 35.07 38.03
CA LYS A 29 0.60 34.36 37.34
C LYS A 29 0.09 33.91 35.97
N LYS A 30 0.62 34.50 34.88
CA LYS A 30 0.41 34.00 33.52
C LYS A 30 0.90 32.55 33.47
N GLY A 31 -0.03 31.60 33.52
CA GLY A 31 0.28 30.18 33.39
C GLY A 31 1.08 29.96 32.11
N LYS A 32 2.30 29.43 32.23
CA LYS A 32 3.15 29.15 31.07
C LYS A 32 2.40 28.17 30.18
N LYS A 33 1.96 28.59 28.99
CA LYS A 33 1.30 27.71 28.01
C LYS A 33 2.26 26.70 27.39
N TRP A 34 3.57 26.81 27.64
CA TRP A 34 4.61 25.94 27.10
C TRP A 34 4.35 24.42 27.26
N PRO A 35 4.03 23.86 28.45
CA PRO A 35 3.60 22.45 28.57
C PRO A 35 2.40 22.07 27.71
N ILE A 36 1.45 22.98 27.46
CA ILE A 36 0.32 22.73 26.55
C ILE A 36 0.82 22.68 25.09
N VAL A 37 1.70 23.61 24.69
CA VAL A 37 2.31 23.62 23.35
C VAL A 37 3.14 22.36 23.11
N VAL A 38 3.98 21.95 24.09
CA VAL A 38 4.76 20.71 24.01
C VAL A 38 3.85 19.49 23.92
N GLY A 39 2.79 19.42 24.74
CA GLY A 39 1.79 18.35 24.66
C GLY A 39 1.10 18.26 23.30
N VAL A 40 0.69 19.40 22.72
CA VAL A 40 0.11 19.46 21.38
C VAL A 40 1.11 19.02 20.31
N VAL A 41 2.38 19.46 20.37
CA VAL A 41 3.42 19.03 19.43
C VAL A 41 3.66 17.51 19.51
N VAL A 42 3.71 16.93 20.71
CA VAL A 42 3.85 15.47 20.88
C VAL A 42 2.65 14.72 20.28
N VAL A 43 1.42 15.19 20.53
CA VAL A 43 0.21 14.57 19.94
C VAL A 43 0.21 14.69 18.40
N VAL A 44 0.60 15.84 17.85
CA VAL A 44 0.71 16.03 16.39
C VAL A 44 1.78 15.11 15.78
N LEU A 45 2.94 14.95 16.42
CA LEU A 45 3.99 14.03 15.95
C LEU A 45 3.55 12.56 15.99
N ILE A 46 2.82 12.15 17.03
CA ILE A 46 2.26 10.78 17.12
C ILE A 46 1.21 10.55 16.01
N ALA A 47 0.30 11.51 15.81
CA ALA A 47 -0.72 11.42 14.76
C ALA A 47 -0.12 11.41 13.34
N ALA A 48 0.89 12.26 13.10
CA ALA A 48 1.62 12.29 11.83
C ALA A 48 2.42 11.00 11.59
N GLY A 49 3.08 10.46 12.63
CA GLY A 49 3.81 9.19 12.55
C GLY A 49 2.91 8.00 12.24
N ALA A 50 1.74 7.91 12.91
CA ALA A 50 0.76 6.86 12.64
C ALA A 50 0.13 7.00 11.23
N GLY A 51 -0.18 8.23 10.80
CA GLY A 51 -0.68 8.49 9.44
C GLY A 51 0.35 8.17 8.36
N PHE A 52 1.63 8.49 8.59
CA PHE A 52 2.72 8.14 7.69
C PHE A 52 2.96 6.62 7.63
N TRP A 53 2.84 5.91 8.77
CA TRP A 53 2.95 4.45 8.80
C TRP A 53 1.90 3.79 7.89
N VAL A 54 0.62 4.13 8.10
CA VAL A 54 -0.48 3.58 7.27
C VAL A 54 -0.32 3.99 5.81
N TRP A 55 0.21 5.19 5.52
CA TRP A 55 0.40 5.67 4.15
C TRP A 55 1.54 4.97 3.40
N HIS A 56 2.68 4.64 4.03
CA HIS A 56 3.80 4.03 3.30
C HIS A 56 3.53 2.60 2.80
N GLU A 57 2.49 1.94 3.34
CA GLU A 57 1.99 0.64 2.89
C GLU A 57 1.03 0.74 1.68
N GLN A 58 0.74 1.97 1.20
CA GLN A 58 -0.21 2.23 0.11
C GLN A 58 0.49 2.46 -1.25
N PRO A 59 -0.13 2.06 -2.39
CA PRO A 59 0.44 2.31 -3.72
C PRO A 59 0.74 3.79 -4.03
N SER A 60 0.01 4.72 -3.42
CA SER A 60 0.23 6.16 -3.59
C SER A 60 1.54 6.66 -2.98
N PHE A 61 2.10 5.97 -1.97
CA PHE A 61 3.45 6.25 -1.47
C PHE A 61 4.51 5.77 -2.45
N CYS A 62 4.37 4.55 -2.98
CA CYS A 62 5.28 3.99 -3.99
C CYS A 62 5.36 4.89 -5.23
N ASN A 63 4.22 5.44 -5.68
CA ASN A 63 4.13 6.40 -6.77
C ASN A 63 4.79 7.75 -6.40
N ALA A 64 4.45 8.35 -5.26
CA ALA A 64 4.91 9.71 -4.92
C ALA A 64 6.39 9.79 -4.52
N ILE A 65 6.87 8.80 -3.75
CA ILE A 65 8.20 8.82 -3.12
C ILE A 65 9.17 7.92 -3.90
N CYS A 66 8.81 6.67 -4.15
CA CYS A 66 9.68 5.69 -4.82
C CYS A 66 9.62 5.78 -6.37
N HIS A 67 9.33 6.96 -6.91
CA HIS A 67 9.37 7.22 -8.35
C HIS A 67 10.78 7.03 -8.91
N THR A 68 10.88 6.64 -10.17
CA THR A 68 12.00 5.96 -10.84
C THR A 68 11.96 4.42 -10.74
N PRO A 69 12.36 3.72 -9.64
CA PRO A 69 12.38 2.25 -9.64
C PRO A 69 11.00 1.60 -9.73
N MET A 70 9.92 2.27 -9.30
CA MET A 70 8.55 1.74 -9.35
C MET A 70 7.75 2.16 -10.59
N ASP A 71 8.24 3.09 -11.41
CA ASP A 71 7.48 3.68 -12.53
C ASP A 71 7.01 2.64 -13.56
N PRO A 72 7.79 1.60 -13.94
CA PRO A 72 7.33 0.55 -14.85
C PRO A 72 6.36 -0.44 -14.19
N TYR A 73 6.35 -0.53 -12.86
CA TYR A 73 5.57 -1.51 -12.10
C TYR A 73 4.16 -1.04 -11.79
N LEU A 74 4.00 0.25 -11.42
CA LEU A 74 2.69 0.78 -11.02
C LEU A 74 1.61 0.62 -12.12
N PRO A 75 1.85 0.93 -13.41
CA PRO A 75 0.85 0.74 -14.46
C PRO A 75 0.40 -0.72 -14.62
N THR A 76 1.29 -1.69 -14.39
CA THR A 76 0.94 -3.13 -14.48
C THR A 76 0.11 -3.63 -13.29
N TYR A 77 0.20 -2.94 -12.15
CA TYR A 77 -0.65 -3.16 -10.98
C TYR A 77 -2.00 -2.45 -11.15
N GLU A 78 -2.01 -1.20 -11.61
CA GLU A 78 -3.22 -0.40 -11.87
C GLU A 78 -4.00 -0.85 -13.12
N ALA A 79 -3.40 -1.66 -14.01
CA ALA A 79 -4.05 -2.25 -15.17
C ALA A 79 -5.33 -3.01 -14.81
N GLU A 80 -6.37 -2.87 -15.63
CA GLU A 80 -7.71 -3.40 -15.33
C GLU A 80 -7.95 -4.77 -16.00
N PRO A 81 -8.25 -5.84 -15.25
CA PRO A 81 -8.53 -7.16 -15.82
C PRO A 81 -9.63 -7.12 -16.90
N GLY A 82 -9.42 -7.85 -18.00
CA GLY A 82 -10.29 -7.84 -19.18
C GLY A 82 -9.99 -6.71 -20.17
N GLN A 83 -8.99 -5.87 -19.93
CA GLN A 83 -8.54 -4.82 -20.85
C GLN A 83 -7.09 -5.04 -21.31
N PRO A 84 -6.72 -4.59 -22.53
CA PRO A 84 -5.32 -4.52 -22.95
C PRO A 84 -4.50 -3.59 -22.05
N ALA A 85 -3.24 -3.95 -21.85
CA ALA A 85 -2.27 -3.23 -21.03
C ALA A 85 -0.86 -3.34 -21.65
N THR A 86 0.13 -2.85 -20.91
CA THR A 86 1.56 -3.00 -21.24
C THR A 86 2.25 -3.61 -20.03
N ASP A 87 3.24 -4.47 -20.23
CA ASP A 87 4.05 -5.01 -19.13
C ASP A 87 5.14 -4.04 -18.65
N LYS A 88 5.83 -4.39 -17.56
CA LYS A 88 6.87 -3.56 -16.95
C LYS A 88 8.15 -3.38 -17.80
N TRP A 89 8.22 -4.03 -18.97
CA TRP A 89 9.31 -3.88 -19.94
C TRP A 89 8.88 -3.08 -21.18
N GLY A 90 7.59 -2.80 -21.34
CA GLY A 90 7.03 -2.09 -22.51
C GLY A 90 6.38 -3.00 -23.55
N ASN A 91 6.24 -4.30 -23.30
CA ASN A 91 5.56 -5.23 -24.22
C ASN A 91 4.04 -5.12 -24.12
N ASP A 92 3.33 -5.25 -25.25
CA ASP A 92 1.86 -5.34 -25.27
C ASP A 92 1.35 -6.58 -24.51
N VAL A 93 0.38 -6.36 -23.62
CA VAL A 93 -0.36 -7.41 -22.91
C VAL A 93 -1.81 -7.37 -23.39
N ALA A 94 -2.27 -8.42 -24.07
CA ALA A 94 -3.58 -8.44 -24.72
C ALA A 94 -4.77 -8.37 -23.73
N ASP A 95 -4.59 -8.90 -22.52
CA ASP A 95 -5.55 -8.82 -21.41
C ASP A 95 -4.78 -8.83 -20.08
N ALA A 96 -4.97 -7.79 -19.25
CA ALA A 96 -4.33 -7.65 -17.95
C ALA A 96 -4.67 -8.77 -16.95
N SER A 97 -5.70 -9.59 -17.21
CA SER A 97 -6.00 -10.83 -16.47
C SER A 97 -4.85 -11.84 -16.51
N GLY A 98 -3.93 -11.71 -17.47
CA GLY A 98 -2.67 -12.46 -17.51
C GLY A 98 -1.65 -12.04 -16.45
N MET A 99 -1.82 -10.90 -15.77
CA MET A 99 -0.86 -10.33 -14.81
C MET A 99 -1.36 -10.49 -13.37
N MET A 100 -0.63 -11.19 -12.49
CA MET A 100 -1.11 -11.40 -11.12
C MET A 100 -1.31 -10.09 -10.35
N ALA A 101 -0.50 -9.05 -10.59
CA ALA A 101 -0.62 -7.79 -9.85
C ALA A 101 -1.97 -7.10 -10.09
N ALA A 102 -2.42 -7.03 -11.36
CA ALA A 102 -3.73 -6.52 -11.74
C ALA A 102 -4.88 -7.34 -11.11
N VAL A 103 -4.79 -8.68 -11.19
CA VAL A 103 -5.84 -9.57 -10.66
C VAL A 103 -5.89 -9.59 -9.13
N HIS A 104 -4.76 -9.44 -8.43
CA HIS A 104 -4.75 -9.38 -6.96
C HIS A 104 -5.13 -8.00 -6.42
N ARG A 105 -4.93 -6.91 -7.19
CA ARG A 105 -5.38 -5.55 -6.83
C ARG A 105 -6.90 -5.47 -6.65
N VAL A 106 -7.68 -6.06 -7.57
CA VAL A 106 -9.15 -5.89 -7.54
C VAL A 106 -9.76 -6.51 -6.27
N SER A 107 -10.93 -6.03 -5.88
CA SER A 107 -11.52 -6.34 -4.58
C SER A 107 -12.01 -7.79 -4.48
N LYS A 108 -12.16 -8.29 -3.24
CA LYS A 108 -12.52 -9.69 -2.99
C LYS A 108 -13.92 -10.08 -3.47
N ASP A 109 -14.85 -9.12 -3.54
CA ASP A 109 -16.17 -9.29 -4.16
C ASP A 109 -16.13 -9.35 -5.70
N GLN A 110 -15.04 -8.83 -6.31
CA GLN A 110 -14.75 -8.93 -7.73
C GLN A 110 -13.88 -10.15 -8.10
N GLY A 111 -13.51 -10.97 -7.11
CA GLY A 111 -12.68 -12.18 -7.28
C GLY A 111 -11.17 -11.97 -7.18
N GLY A 112 -10.72 -10.77 -6.83
CA GLY A 112 -9.31 -10.48 -6.53
C GLY A 112 -8.97 -10.65 -5.04
N ALA A 113 -7.89 -10.00 -4.60
CA ALA A 113 -7.38 -10.12 -3.23
C ALA A 113 -7.41 -8.81 -2.43
N GLU A 114 -7.77 -7.67 -3.04
CA GLU A 114 -7.62 -6.32 -2.45
C GLU A 114 -6.17 -6.04 -1.99
N ALA A 115 -5.19 -6.61 -2.71
CA ALA A 115 -3.78 -6.58 -2.34
C ALA A 115 -3.11 -5.25 -2.73
N THR A 116 -2.24 -4.74 -1.85
CA THR A 116 -1.32 -3.63 -2.17
C THR A 116 0.06 -4.16 -2.55
N CYS A 117 0.96 -3.27 -2.99
CA CYS A 117 2.34 -3.62 -3.34
C CYS A 117 3.04 -4.44 -2.24
N VAL A 118 2.90 -4.02 -0.97
CA VAL A 118 3.52 -4.68 0.19
C VAL A 118 2.78 -5.93 0.68
N SER A 119 1.60 -6.25 0.14
CA SER A 119 0.94 -7.55 0.41
C SER A 119 1.72 -8.71 -0.23
N CYS A 120 2.38 -8.46 -1.36
CA CYS A 120 3.27 -9.41 -2.02
C CYS A 120 4.74 -9.15 -1.69
N HIS A 121 5.18 -7.89 -1.81
CA HIS A 121 6.52 -7.44 -1.47
C HIS A 121 6.60 -7.08 0.03
N VAL A 122 6.37 -8.05 0.91
CA VAL A 122 6.40 -7.88 2.38
C VAL A 122 7.86 -7.66 2.84
N PRO A 123 8.27 -6.44 3.25
CA PRO A 123 9.67 -6.14 3.50
C PRO A 123 9.99 -6.06 5.00
N THR A 124 11.13 -6.58 5.43
CA THR A 124 11.58 -6.43 6.81
C THR A 124 11.95 -4.97 7.12
N ILE A 125 11.96 -4.61 8.40
CA ILE A 125 12.37 -3.26 8.85
C ILE A 125 13.82 -2.95 8.41
N GLY A 126 14.68 -3.97 8.33
CA GLY A 126 16.06 -3.81 7.85
C GLY A 126 16.13 -3.47 6.36
N GLU A 127 15.31 -4.13 5.54
CA GLU A 127 15.19 -3.85 4.11
C GLU A 127 14.62 -2.44 3.89
N GLN A 128 13.51 -2.08 4.53
CA GLN A 128 12.89 -0.74 4.39
C GLN A 128 13.87 0.40 4.76
N VAL A 129 14.70 0.22 5.80
CA VAL A 129 15.76 1.19 6.16
C VAL A 129 16.86 1.24 5.09
N SER A 130 17.28 0.08 4.58
CA SER A 130 18.29 -0.01 3.51
C SER A 130 17.79 0.62 2.20
N GLU A 131 16.57 0.32 1.78
CA GLU A 131 15.89 0.90 0.62
C GLU A 131 15.77 2.42 0.74
N GLY A 132 15.30 2.92 1.88
CA GLY A 132 15.23 4.36 2.15
C GLY A 132 16.60 5.05 2.11
N MET A 133 17.65 4.41 2.65
CA MET A 133 19.02 4.91 2.56
C MET A 133 19.56 4.92 1.12
N ASN A 134 19.30 3.85 0.34
CA ASN A 134 19.69 3.76 -1.06
C ASN A 134 18.93 4.77 -1.94
N TRP A 135 17.65 5.01 -1.67
CA TRP A 135 16.87 6.05 -2.34
C TRP A 135 17.41 7.46 -2.06
N ILE A 136 17.64 7.84 -0.79
CA ILE A 136 18.19 9.16 -0.42
C ILE A 136 19.59 9.39 -1.02
N THR A 137 20.40 8.34 -1.16
CA THR A 137 21.77 8.43 -1.67
C THR A 137 21.89 8.25 -3.19
N GLY A 138 20.80 7.91 -3.89
CA GLY A 138 20.83 7.56 -5.31
C GLY A 138 21.51 6.23 -5.64
N ASN A 139 21.71 5.37 -4.64
CA ASN A 139 22.35 4.05 -4.72
C ASN A 139 21.31 2.91 -4.86
N TYR A 140 20.16 3.18 -5.47
CA TYR A 140 19.15 2.16 -5.78
C TYR A 140 19.45 1.47 -7.11
N TYR A 141 18.94 0.24 -7.28
CA TYR A 141 19.08 -0.51 -8.52
C TYR A 141 18.01 -0.09 -9.53
N TYR A 142 18.39 0.03 -10.82
CA TYR A 142 17.47 0.40 -11.90
C TYR A 142 17.98 -0.14 -13.26
N PRO A 143 17.12 -0.76 -14.09
CA PRO A 143 15.74 -1.16 -13.81
C PRO A 143 15.67 -2.22 -12.70
N LEU A 144 14.55 -2.32 -11.98
CA LEU A 144 14.34 -3.46 -11.09
C LEU A 144 14.04 -4.73 -11.91
N GLU A 145 14.56 -5.87 -11.47
CA GLU A 145 14.27 -7.18 -12.05
C GLU A 145 12.94 -7.77 -11.51
N GLU A 146 12.38 -8.76 -12.20
CA GLU A 146 11.26 -9.55 -11.64
C GLU A 146 11.78 -10.46 -10.53
N ARG A 147 11.31 -10.28 -9.29
CA ARG A 147 11.65 -11.20 -8.19
C ARG A 147 10.96 -12.55 -8.36
N ASP A 148 11.68 -13.63 -8.12
CA ASP A 148 11.10 -14.97 -8.00
C ASP A 148 10.63 -15.28 -6.57
N LEU A 149 10.01 -16.45 -6.36
CA LEU A 149 9.54 -16.85 -5.03
C LEU A 149 10.68 -17.08 -4.01
N GLU A 150 11.91 -17.41 -4.42
CA GLU A 150 13.03 -17.56 -3.48
C GLU A 150 13.39 -16.17 -2.90
N GLN A 151 13.58 -15.20 -3.78
CA GLN A 151 13.85 -13.81 -3.42
C GLN A 151 12.69 -13.13 -2.69
N LEU A 152 11.45 -13.63 -2.83
CA LEU A 152 10.27 -13.09 -2.14
C LEU A 152 10.00 -13.73 -0.77
N VAL A 153 10.59 -14.88 -0.46
CA VAL A 153 10.44 -15.55 0.85
C VAL A 153 11.69 -15.48 1.74
N GLU A 154 12.88 -15.25 1.17
CA GLU A 154 14.19 -15.21 1.86
C GLU A 154 14.14 -14.46 3.20
N ALA A 155 13.76 -13.18 3.17
CA ALA A 155 13.73 -12.32 4.36
C ALA A 155 12.64 -12.68 5.39
N ARG A 156 11.67 -13.54 5.02
CA ARG A 156 10.63 -14.07 5.92
C ARG A 156 10.92 -15.48 6.42
N GLY A 157 11.85 -16.22 5.81
CA GLY A 157 12.20 -17.59 6.18
C GLY A 157 11.04 -18.59 6.04
N ILE A 158 10.14 -18.39 5.08
CA ILE A 158 9.00 -19.29 4.79
C ILE A 158 9.25 -20.12 3.53
N GLU A 159 8.54 -21.23 3.38
CA GLU A 159 8.59 -22.03 2.14
C GLU A 159 7.98 -21.26 0.95
N LYS A 160 8.50 -21.52 -0.26
CA LYS A 160 8.09 -20.82 -1.50
C LYS A 160 6.59 -20.90 -1.76
N ASP A 161 5.98 -22.05 -1.46
CA ASP A 161 4.53 -22.26 -1.59
C ASP A 161 3.73 -21.40 -0.62
N ALA A 162 4.19 -21.24 0.63
CA ALA A 162 3.47 -20.52 1.68
C ALA A 162 3.27 -19.02 1.37
N PHE A 163 4.00 -18.49 0.40
CA PHE A 163 3.74 -17.18 -0.19
C PHE A 163 2.31 -17.07 -0.76
N CYS A 164 1.86 -18.09 -1.51
CA CYS A 164 0.52 -18.16 -2.11
C CYS A 164 -0.45 -18.98 -1.25
N LEU A 165 0.00 -20.17 -0.83
CA LEU A 165 -0.78 -21.20 -0.18
C LEU A 165 -0.77 -21.00 1.35
N ASN A 166 -1.71 -20.18 1.84
CA ASN A 166 -1.86 -19.85 3.25
C ASN A 166 -3.32 -19.47 3.58
N GLU A 167 -3.64 -19.46 4.88
CA GLU A 167 -4.99 -19.25 5.40
C GLU A 167 -5.62 -17.89 5.00
N SER A 168 -4.81 -16.89 4.64
CA SER A 168 -5.25 -15.53 4.28
C SER A 168 -5.52 -15.33 2.79
N CYS A 169 -4.93 -16.17 1.93
CA CYS A 169 -4.97 -16.03 0.47
C CYS A 169 -5.55 -17.30 -0.16
N HIS A 170 -4.72 -18.23 -0.63
CA HIS A 170 -5.17 -19.53 -1.13
C HIS A 170 -5.07 -20.58 -0.03
N ASN A 171 -6.13 -20.74 0.76
CA ASN A 171 -6.20 -21.79 1.80
C ASN A 171 -6.48 -23.16 1.17
N LEU A 172 -5.49 -23.66 0.42
CA LEU A 172 -5.52 -24.86 -0.43
C LEU A 172 -4.17 -25.56 -0.39
N THR A 173 -4.17 -26.90 -0.53
CA THR A 173 -2.95 -27.67 -0.79
C THR A 173 -2.69 -27.79 -2.30
N ARG A 174 -1.50 -28.30 -2.66
CA ARG A 174 -1.18 -28.67 -4.05
C ARG A 174 -2.08 -29.78 -4.59
N ASP A 175 -2.52 -30.72 -3.76
CA ASP A 175 -3.47 -31.76 -4.16
C ASP A 175 -4.86 -31.17 -4.48
N ASP A 176 -5.30 -30.16 -3.72
CA ASP A 176 -6.53 -29.42 -4.03
C ASP A 176 -6.42 -28.67 -5.36
N LEU A 177 -5.26 -28.06 -5.66
CA LEU A 177 -5.00 -27.42 -6.96
C LEU A 177 -5.04 -28.43 -8.12
N ILE A 178 -4.40 -29.60 -7.96
CA ILE A 178 -4.44 -30.70 -8.92
C ILE A 178 -5.89 -31.15 -9.17
N GLN A 179 -6.69 -31.29 -8.11
CA GLN A 179 -8.10 -31.66 -8.22
C GLN A 179 -8.93 -30.56 -8.92
N ALA A 180 -8.77 -29.30 -8.53
CA ALA A 180 -9.50 -28.16 -9.08
C ALA A 180 -9.22 -27.92 -10.58
N THR A 181 -8.03 -28.31 -11.05
CA THR A 181 -7.59 -28.18 -12.46
C THR A 181 -7.52 -29.51 -13.21
N SER A 182 -8.13 -30.56 -12.66
CA SER A 182 -8.16 -31.92 -13.25
C SER A 182 -8.78 -31.99 -14.65
N ASN A 183 -9.58 -31.00 -15.05
CA ASN A 183 -10.12 -30.84 -16.41
C ASN A 183 -9.04 -30.59 -17.48
N LEU A 184 -7.84 -30.15 -17.10
CA LEU A 184 -6.68 -30.00 -18.00
C LEU A 184 -6.01 -31.36 -18.33
N GLY A 185 -6.41 -32.44 -17.66
CA GLY A 185 -6.00 -33.81 -17.98
C GLY A 185 -4.48 -34.01 -17.90
N GLN A 186 -3.90 -34.61 -18.94
CA GLN A 186 -2.48 -34.97 -18.95
C GLN A 186 -1.51 -33.77 -18.91
N TYR A 187 -1.98 -32.57 -19.26
CA TYR A 187 -1.20 -31.33 -19.26
C TYR A 187 -1.56 -30.37 -18.12
N ASN A 188 -2.15 -30.88 -17.02
CA ASN A 188 -2.36 -30.09 -15.81
C ASN A 188 -1.00 -29.62 -15.24
N PRO A 189 -0.70 -28.31 -15.19
CA PRO A 189 0.59 -27.78 -14.75
C PRO A 189 0.80 -27.85 -13.22
N HIS A 190 -0.23 -28.13 -12.44
CA HIS A 190 -0.12 -28.29 -10.98
C HIS A 190 0.33 -29.71 -10.58
N THR A 191 0.25 -30.67 -11.49
CA THR A 191 0.76 -32.03 -11.27
C THR A 191 2.29 -32.03 -11.45
N PRO A 192 3.07 -32.74 -10.62
CA PRO A 192 4.53 -32.73 -10.72
C PRO A 192 5.10 -33.83 -11.64
N GLN A 193 4.56 -34.02 -12.87
CA GLN A 193 5.05 -35.10 -13.78
C GLN A 193 6.54 -34.97 -14.14
N HIS A 194 7.08 -33.76 -14.10
CA HIS A 194 8.50 -33.45 -14.39
C HIS A 194 9.25 -32.93 -13.16
N GLY A 195 8.77 -33.33 -11.97
CA GLY A 195 9.18 -32.70 -10.72
C GLY A 195 8.40 -31.42 -10.44
N GLU A 196 8.53 -30.97 -9.20
CA GLU A 196 7.76 -29.87 -8.65
C GLU A 196 8.23 -28.50 -9.18
N GLN A 197 7.28 -27.65 -9.59
CA GLN A 197 7.55 -26.32 -10.15
C GLN A 197 7.12 -25.23 -9.17
N THR A 198 7.91 -24.16 -9.05
CA THR A 198 7.54 -22.97 -8.26
C THR A 198 6.45 -22.18 -9.00
N CYS A 199 5.50 -21.56 -8.27
CA CYS A 199 4.38 -20.84 -8.90
C CYS A 199 4.88 -19.71 -9.84
N SER A 200 5.96 -19.02 -9.45
CA SER A 200 6.61 -17.97 -10.26
C SER A 200 7.28 -18.47 -11.55
N SER A 201 7.39 -19.77 -11.80
CA SER A 201 7.85 -20.30 -13.09
C SER A 201 6.89 -19.90 -14.22
N CYS A 202 5.59 -20.12 -14.00
CA CYS A 202 4.51 -19.85 -14.94
C CYS A 202 3.80 -18.52 -14.66
N HIS A 203 3.35 -18.31 -13.42
CA HIS A 203 2.59 -17.11 -13.05
C HIS A 203 3.53 -15.91 -12.92
N LYS A 204 3.20 -14.80 -13.57
CA LYS A 204 3.98 -13.55 -13.57
C LYS A 204 3.18 -12.40 -12.98
N ALA A 205 3.84 -11.56 -12.18
CA ALA A 205 3.17 -10.47 -11.47
C ALA A 205 2.92 -9.25 -12.36
N HIS A 206 3.97 -8.76 -13.03
CA HIS A 206 4.01 -7.47 -13.73
C HIS A 206 4.19 -7.61 -15.26
N ARG A 207 3.85 -8.78 -15.80
CA ARG A 207 3.75 -9.10 -17.22
C ARG A 207 2.79 -10.26 -17.43
N ALA A 208 2.41 -10.53 -18.68
CA ALA A 208 1.58 -11.69 -19.02
C ALA A 208 2.23 -13.00 -18.53
N SER A 209 1.43 -13.80 -17.82
CA SER A 209 1.82 -15.12 -17.32
C SER A 209 2.02 -16.11 -18.47
N VAL A 210 2.87 -17.11 -18.26
CA VAL A 210 3.37 -18.00 -19.31
C VAL A 210 3.07 -19.45 -18.95
N ASN A 211 2.39 -20.19 -19.83
CA ASN A 211 2.31 -21.65 -19.65
C ASN A 211 3.63 -22.29 -20.09
N ALA A 212 4.53 -22.54 -19.13
CA ALA A 212 5.85 -23.12 -19.40
C ALA A 212 5.79 -24.52 -20.05
N CYS A 213 4.71 -25.30 -19.84
CA CYS A 213 4.55 -26.60 -20.49
C CYS A 213 4.61 -26.50 -22.02
N THR A 214 4.16 -25.37 -22.59
CA THR A 214 4.22 -25.11 -24.05
C THR A 214 5.62 -24.93 -24.62
N GLN A 215 6.67 -24.97 -23.80
CA GLN A 215 8.05 -25.14 -24.27
C GLN A 215 8.25 -26.47 -25.01
N CYS A 216 7.55 -27.53 -24.57
CA CYS A 216 7.63 -28.88 -25.12
C CYS A 216 6.28 -29.41 -25.64
N HIS A 217 5.17 -29.01 -25.02
CA HIS A 217 3.81 -29.43 -25.31
C HIS A 217 3.02 -28.27 -25.94
N SER A 218 3.20 -28.06 -27.25
CA SER A 218 2.50 -27.00 -28.00
C SER A 218 0.98 -27.13 -27.97
N GLU A 219 0.49 -28.32 -27.65
CA GLU A 219 -0.90 -28.71 -27.46
C GLU A 219 -1.47 -28.44 -26.05
N ALA A 220 -0.65 -28.01 -25.08
CA ALA A 220 -1.11 -27.67 -23.74
C ALA A 220 -1.87 -26.33 -23.74
N TYR A 221 -3.00 -26.29 -23.02
CA TYR A 221 -3.90 -25.13 -22.97
C TYR A 221 -3.21 -23.88 -22.41
N VAL A 222 -3.22 -22.79 -23.17
CA VAL A 222 -2.83 -21.45 -22.70
C VAL A 222 -4.10 -20.71 -22.29
N PRO A 223 -4.22 -20.22 -21.04
CA PRO A 223 -5.36 -19.41 -20.62
C PRO A 223 -5.49 -18.08 -21.40
N ASP A 224 -6.68 -17.49 -21.39
CA ASP A 224 -6.86 -16.15 -21.95
C ASP A 224 -5.99 -15.11 -21.21
N GLY A 225 -5.40 -14.17 -21.95
CA GLY A 225 -4.41 -13.21 -21.44
C GLY A 225 -3.02 -13.78 -21.16
N TRP A 226 -2.83 -15.10 -21.20
CA TRP A 226 -1.52 -15.75 -21.01
C TRP A 226 -0.78 -15.97 -22.34
N LEU A 227 0.51 -16.29 -22.24
CA LEU A 227 1.39 -16.58 -23.36
C LEU A 227 1.84 -18.04 -23.38
N SER A 228 2.04 -18.59 -24.58
CA SER A 228 2.94 -19.74 -24.75
C SER A 228 4.40 -19.33 -24.53
N TYR A 229 5.24 -20.30 -24.21
CA TYR A 229 6.69 -20.11 -24.08
C TYR A 229 7.31 -19.47 -25.33
N GLN A 230 6.85 -19.88 -26.53
CA GLN A 230 7.33 -19.33 -27.81
C GLN A 230 6.83 -17.90 -28.13
N GLN A 231 5.82 -17.39 -27.42
CA GLN A 231 5.44 -15.98 -27.47
C GLN A 231 6.28 -15.20 -26.47
N ALA A 232 6.35 -15.67 -25.21
CA ALA A 232 7.14 -15.04 -24.16
C ALA A 232 8.63 -14.92 -24.51
N SER A 233 9.21 -15.91 -25.20
CA SER A 233 10.61 -15.91 -25.65
C SER A 233 10.92 -14.94 -26.81
N LYS A 234 9.96 -14.11 -27.22
CA LYS A 234 10.11 -13.06 -28.26
C LYS A 234 9.88 -11.65 -27.71
N LEU A 235 9.52 -11.54 -26.44
CA LEU A 235 9.32 -10.27 -25.75
C LEU A 235 10.64 -9.69 -25.25
N GLU A 236 10.68 -8.39 -25.03
CA GLU A 236 11.81 -7.72 -24.40
C GLU A 236 11.82 -8.04 -22.90
N VAL A 237 13.01 -8.40 -22.38
CA VAL A 237 13.30 -8.74 -20.99
C VAL A 237 14.69 -8.17 -20.67
N ALA A 238 14.72 -6.95 -20.15
CA ALA A 238 15.93 -6.12 -20.00
C ALA A 238 16.23 -5.76 -18.54
#